data_AF-A0A077R5Y5-F1
#
_entry.id   AF-A0A077R5Y5-F1
#
_cell.length_a   1.000
_cell.length_b   1.000
_cell.length_c   1.000
_cell.angle_alpha   90.00
_cell.angle_beta   90.00
_cell.angle_gamma   90.00
#
_symmetry.space_group_name_H-M   'P 1'
#
loop_
_entity.id
_entity.type
_entity.pdbx_description
1 polymer ?
#
loop_
_entity_poly.entity_id
_entity_poly.type
_entity_poly.pdbx_seq_one_letter_code
_entity_poly.pdbx_strand_id
1 'polypeptide(L)'
;MAGGSDANRGPHTGSGTEASSVDLSGPQRKSLLSNLDFGEIARLQIPPASGIADYAIFDRDDGLGVHGSVPSFTKSFDPSQVRQLVDIFILATAPSVTEEELRKNTREIELFDGKKFTISGPRGGQYPLEVATLHEQGKNEGEAEVYFVAPTAGLLLIFKAAQGANVEYKTNEKQGLWTAIRSFAFALSEKGL
;
A
#
# COMPACT_ATOMS: atom_id res chain seq x y z
N MET A 1 -28.36 -55.21 7.83
CA MET A 1 -26.99 -55.26 8.40
C MET A 1 -26.01 -55.60 7.29
N ALA A 2 -24.75 -55.16 7.46
CA ALA A 2 -23.62 -55.08 6.51
C ALA A 2 -23.73 -53.86 5.57
N GLY A 3 -23.04 -52.75 5.80
CA GLY A 3 -21.63 -52.59 6.20
C GLY A 3 -20.86 -52.35 4.89
N GLY A 4 -20.35 -51.17 4.57
CA GLY A 4 -19.51 -50.27 5.35
C GLY A 4 -18.45 -49.82 4.33
N SER A 5 -18.47 -48.54 4.00
CA SER A 5 -17.76 -47.93 2.87
C SER A 5 -16.25 -47.78 3.13
N ASP A 6 -15.42 -48.50 2.38
CA ASP A 6 -13.98 -48.26 2.29
C ASP A 6 -13.65 -47.43 1.04
N ALA A 7 -13.92 -46.13 1.13
CA ALA A 7 -13.26 -45.15 0.29
C ALA A 7 -11.94 -44.78 0.98
N ASN A 8 -10.85 -45.40 0.51
CA ASN A 8 -9.48 -45.09 0.89
C ASN A 8 -9.13 -43.64 0.49
N ARG A 9 -9.49 -42.66 1.34
CA ARG A 9 -9.01 -41.29 1.27
C ARG A 9 -7.73 -41.22 2.09
N GLY A 10 -6.60 -41.18 1.38
CA GLY A 10 -5.29 -40.87 1.96
C GLY A 10 -5.31 -39.54 2.73
N PRO A 11 -4.29 -39.28 3.55
CA PRO A 11 -4.27 -38.10 4.40
C PRO A 11 -4.31 -36.86 3.51
N HIS A 12 -5.44 -36.17 3.53
CA HIS A 12 -5.55 -34.82 3.02
C HIS A 12 -4.63 -33.97 3.88
N THR A 13 -3.40 -33.76 3.41
CA THR A 13 -2.56 -32.64 3.85
C THR A 13 -3.16 -31.37 3.25
N GLY A 14 -4.39 -31.07 3.63
CA GLY A 14 -4.98 -29.74 3.52
C GLY A 14 -4.38 -28.88 4.62
N SER A 15 -3.07 -28.61 4.51
CA SER A 15 -2.41 -27.51 5.23
C SER A 15 -2.80 -26.21 4.54
N GLY A 16 -4.09 -25.89 4.60
CA GLY A 16 -4.69 -24.68 4.06
C GLY A 16 -5.24 -23.83 5.19
N THR A 17 -4.41 -23.55 6.19
CA THR A 17 -4.74 -22.60 7.26
C THR A 17 -3.69 -21.52 7.33
N GLU A 18 -3.39 -20.93 6.17
CA GLU A 18 -2.98 -19.53 6.15
C GLU A 18 -4.27 -18.74 6.33
N ALA A 19 -4.69 -18.55 7.58
CA ALA A 19 -5.63 -17.47 7.88
C ALA A 19 -4.92 -16.21 7.41
N SER A 20 -5.33 -15.67 6.26
CA SER A 20 -4.82 -14.38 5.80
C SER A 20 -5.12 -13.39 6.92
N SER A 21 -4.22 -12.43 7.18
CA SER A 21 -4.47 -11.40 8.21
C SER A 21 -5.79 -10.63 8.00
N VAL A 22 -6.33 -10.71 6.79
CA VAL A 22 -7.66 -10.26 6.35
C VAL A 22 -8.79 -10.95 7.14
N ASP A 23 -8.63 -12.21 7.55
CA ASP A 23 -9.61 -12.98 8.33
C ASP A 23 -9.55 -12.66 9.85
N LEU A 24 -8.56 -11.89 10.29
CA LEU A 24 -8.41 -11.52 11.69
C LEU A 24 -9.43 -10.46 12.09
N SER A 25 -10.05 -10.64 13.27
CA SER A 25 -10.85 -9.60 13.90
C SER A 25 -10.00 -8.36 14.21
N GLY A 26 -10.61 -7.16 14.23
CA GLY A 26 -9.89 -5.90 14.48
C GLY A 26 -8.93 -5.93 15.70
N PRO A 27 -9.31 -6.49 16.86
CA PRO A 27 -8.41 -6.63 18.00
C PRO A 27 -7.21 -7.57 17.76
N GLN A 28 -7.42 -8.68 17.05
CA GLN A 28 -6.35 -9.63 16.72
C GLN A 28 -5.36 -9.01 15.75
N ARG A 29 -5.85 -8.26 14.76
CA ARG A 29 -5.01 -7.55 13.81
C ARG A 29 -4.20 -6.45 14.49
N LYS A 30 -4.82 -5.65 15.36
CA LYS A 30 -4.10 -4.65 16.17
C LYS A 30 -2.98 -5.26 17.00
N SER A 31 -3.22 -6.43 17.59
CA SER A 31 -2.19 -7.15 18.33
C SER A 31 -1.05 -7.65 17.44
N LEU A 32 -1.34 -8.08 16.20
CA LEU A 32 -0.31 -8.53 15.25
C LEU A 32 0.53 -7.34 14.78
N LEU A 33 -0.12 -6.23 14.43
CA LEU A 33 0.54 -4.98 14.04
C LEU A 33 1.39 -4.39 15.17
N SER A 34 0.94 -4.45 16.43
CA SER A 34 1.73 -3.94 17.56
C SER A 34 2.98 -4.76 17.86
N ASN A 35 3.03 -6.03 17.43
CA ASN A 35 4.16 -6.93 17.67
C ASN A 35 5.24 -6.85 16.59
N LEU A 36 4.98 -6.14 15.49
CA LEU A 36 5.91 -5.98 14.39
C LEU A 36 6.72 -4.70 14.56
N ASP A 37 8.05 -4.82 14.51
CA ASP A 37 8.92 -3.65 14.44
C ASP A 37 9.02 -3.16 12.98
N PHE A 38 8.01 -2.41 12.55
CA PHE A 38 8.01 -1.77 11.23
C PHE A 38 9.17 -0.81 11.04
N GLY A 39 9.72 -0.23 12.12
CA GLY A 39 10.88 0.65 12.06
C GLY A 39 12.16 -0.12 11.68
N GLU A 40 12.35 -1.31 12.23
CA GLU A 40 13.44 -2.21 11.84
C GLU A 40 13.28 -2.72 10.40
N ILE A 41 12.07 -3.16 10.02
CA ILE A 41 11.80 -3.62 8.65
C ILE A 41 12.06 -2.47 7.66
N ALA A 42 11.59 -1.26 7.96
CA ALA A 42 11.83 -0.08 7.12
C ALA A 42 13.33 0.23 7.01
N ARG A 43 14.10 0.18 8.11
CA ARG A 43 15.56 0.39 8.07
C ARG A 43 16.30 -0.64 7.21
N LEU A 44 15.87 -1.89 7.21
CA LEU A 44 16.49 -2.96 6.43
C LEU A 44 16.13 -2.87 4.94
N GLN A 45 14.90 -2.47 4.62
CA GLN A 45 14.35 -2.54 3.27
C GLN A 45 14.31 -1.21 2.53
N ILE A 46 14.46 -0.08 3.24
CA ILE A 46 14.51 1.27 2.67
C ILE A 46 15.94 1.81 2.84
N PRO A 47 16.81 1.64 1.82
CA PRO A 47 18.15 2.19 1.86
C PRO A 47 18.11 3.71 2.07
N PRO A 48 19.07 4.31 2.80
CA PRO A 48 19.15 5.77 2.95
C PRO A 48 19.25 6.55 1.62
N ALA A 49 19.76 5.91 0.56
CA ALA A 49 19.87 6.48 -0.79
C ALA A 49 18.67 6.18 -1.71
N SER A 50 17.55 5.69 -1.16
CA SER A 50 16.37 5.29 -1.94
C SER A 50 15.58 6.44 -2.54
N GLY A 51 15.91 7.70 -2.24
CA GLY A 51 15.13 8.86 -2.69
C GLY A 51 13.77 8.99 -1.98
N ILE A 52 13.60 8.34 -0.82
CA ILE A 52 12.44 8.50 0.08
C ILE A 52 12.79 9.57 1.12
N ALA A 53 11.99 10.63 1.20
CA ALA A 53 12.11 11.64 2.26
C ALA A 53 11.39 11.21 3.54
N ASP A 54 10.15 10.75 3.41
CA ASP A 54 9.28 10.34 4.51
C ASP A 54 8.43 9.14 4.10
N TYR A 55 7.96 8.36 5.08
CA TYR A 55 7.00 7.29 4.86
C TYR A 55 5.99 7.17 6.00
N ALA A 56 4.80 6.69 5.66
CA ALA A 56 3.73 6.38 6.60
C ALA A 56 3.09 5.03 6.23
N ILE A 57 2.67 4.30 7.26
CA ILE A 57 2.02 2.99 7.15
C ILE A 57 0.68 3.12 7.85
N PHE A 58 -0.41 2.76 7.17
CA PHE A 58 -1.75 2.80 7.71
C PHE A 58 -2.37 1.41 7.68
N ASP A 59 -3.19 1.08 8.68
CA ASP A 59 -4.08 -0.08 8.60
C ASP A 59 -5.14 0.21 7.54
N ARG A 60 -5.31 -0.73 6.61
CA ARG A 60 -6.22 -0.59 5.47
C ARG A 60 -7.68 -0.45 5.89
N ASP A 61 -8.10 -1.04 7.00
CA ASP A 61 -9.51 -1.08 7.39
C ASP A 61 -9.94 0.15 8.18
N ASP A 62 -9.13 0.60 9.13
CA ASP A 62 -9.48 1.74 9.98
C ASP A 62 -8.83 3.06 9.54
N GLY A 63 -7.80 3.01 8.69
CA GLY A 63 -7.07 4.18 8.18
C GLY A 63 -6.16 4.82 9.23
N LEU A 64 -5.92 4.16 10.35
CA LEU A 64 -5.06 4.66 11.43
C LEU A 64 -3.59 4.32 11.16
N GLY A 65 -2.71 5.22 11.56
CA GLY A 65 -1.27 5.03 11.46
C GLY A 65 -0.79 3.85 12.31
N VAL A 66 0.04 3.00 11.73
CA VAL A 66 0.67 1.85 12.40
C VAL A 66 1.98 2.29 13.06
N HIS A 67 2.33 1.64 14.18
CA HIS A 67 3.61 1.85 14.85
C HIS A 67 4.79 1.66 13.90
N GLY A 68 5.83 2.50 14.04
CA GLY A 68 7.02 2.48 13.17
C GLY A 68 6.97 3.46 11.99
N SER A 69 5.81 4.03 11.68
CA SER A 69 5.68 5.16 10.75
C SER A 69 6.36 6.43 11.29
N VAL A 70 6.80 7.34 10.41
CA VAL A 70 7.35 8.64 10.84
C VAL A 70 6.22 9.48 11.47
N PRO A 71 6.25 9.79 12.79
CA PRO A 71 5.07 10.32 13.48
C PRO A 71 4.62 11.69 13.00
N SER A 72 5.56 12.56 12.61
CA SER A 72 5.26 13.90 12.06
C SER A 72 4.55 13.82 10.71
N PHE A 73 4.97 12.90 9.85
CA PHE A 73 4.37 12.69 8.54
C PHE A 73 3.05 11.91 8.60
N THR A 74 2.93 10.96 9.51
CA THR A 74 1.70 10.16 9.66
C THR A 74 0.52 11.02 10.15
N LYS A 75 0.78 11.95 11.08
CA LYS A 75 -0.25 12.83 11.66
C LYS A 75 -0.84 13.85 10.70
N SER A 76 -0.23 14.07 9.53
CA SER A 76 -0.80 15.00 8.55
C SER A 76 -1.95 14.37 7.76
N PHE A 77 -2.12 13.05 7.78
CA PHE A 77 -3.22 12.38 7.08
C PHE A 77 -4.44 12.21 7.98
N ASP A 78 -5.60 12.67 7.50
CA ASP A 78 -6.87 12.30 8.11
C ASP A 78 -7.25 10.86 7.72
N PRO A 79 -7.78 10.03 8.64
CA PRO A 79 -8.18 8.65 8.31
C PRO A 79 -9.18 8.54 7.16
N SER A 80 -10.05 9.53 6.97
CA SER A 80 -10.98 9.56 5.83
C SER A 80 -10.27 9.72 4.49
N GLN A 81 -9.17 10.49 4.44
CA GLN A 81 -8.34 10.64 3.25
C GLN A 81 -7.59 9.33 2.92
N VAL A 82 -7.11 8.64 3.95
CA VAL A 82 -6.46 7.32 3.79
C VAL A 82 -7.46 6.31 3.21
N ARG A 83 -8.71 6.30 3.69
CA ARG A 83 -9.76 5.43 3.13
C ARG A 83 -10.08 5.74 1.68
N GLN A 84 -10.15 7.02 1.29
CA GLN A 84 -10.32 7.40 -0.12
C GLN A 84 -9.19 6.85 -1.00
N LEU A 85 -7.94 6.87 -0.52
CA LEU A 85 -6.81 6.24 -1.21
C LEU A 85 -6.99 4.73 -1.33
N VAL A 86 -7.43 4.04 -0.28
CA VAL A 86 -7.75 2.60 -0.34
C VAL A 86 -8.84 2.31 -1.37
N ASP A 87 -9.91 3.12 -1.39
CA ASP A 87 -11.03 2.97 -2.32
C ASP A 87 -10.58 3.08 -3.79
N ILE A 88 -9.61 3.96 -4.09
CA ILE A 88 -9.01 4.07 -5.42
C ILE A 88 -8.39 2.74 -5.86
N PHE A 89 -7.64 2.05 -4.99
CA PHE A 89 -7.06 0.75 -5.31
C PHE A 89 -8.10 -0.37 -5.40
N ILE A 90 -9.15 -0.32 -4.58
CA ILE A 90 -10.28 -1.25 -4.68
C ILE A 90 -10.99 -1.09 -6.03
N LEU A 91 -11.28 0.14 -6.44
CA LEU A 91 -11.89 0.42 -7.75
C LEU A 91 -10.98 0.00 -8.90
N ALA A 92 -9.66 0.22 -8.78
CA ALA A 92 -8.69 -0.17 -9.81
C ALA A 92 -8.51 -1.68 -9.94
N THR A 93 -8.77 -2.45 -8.87
CA THR A 93 -8.68 -3.92 -8.85
C THR A 93 -10.03 -4.59 -9.19
N ALA A 94 -11.13 -3.83 -9.23
CA ALA A 94 -12.47 -4.38 -9.42
C ALA A 94 -12.68 -4.86 -10.88
N PRO A 95 -13.11 -6.12 -11.11
CA PRO A 95 -13.23 -6.70 -12.45
C PRO A 95 -14.34 -6.05 -13.30
N SER A 96 -15.27 -5.32 -12.67
CA SER A 96 -16.40 -4.67 -13.32
C SER A 96 -16.14 -3.22 -13.69
N VAL A 97 -15.04 -2.61 -13.23
CA VAL A 97 -14.74 -1.20 -13.45
C VAL A 97 -13.99 -1.05 -14.77
N THR A 98 -14.55 -0.24 -15.67
CA THR A 98 -13.89 0.07 -16.95
C THR A 98 -12.74 1.07 -16.74
N GLU A 99 -11.76 1.07 -17.65
CA GLU A 99 -10.70 2.09 -17.62
C GLU A 99 -11.25 3.53 -17.67
N GLU A 100 -12.38 3.74 -18.36
CA GLU A 100 -13.02 5.05 -18.47
C GLU A 100 -13.64 5.50 -17.14
N GLU A 101 -14.31 4.60 -16.42
CA GLU A 101 -14.86 4.88 -15.09
C GLU A 101 -13.77 5.13 -14.07
N LEU A 102 -12.68 4.36 -14.13
CA LEU A 102 -11.50 4.60 -13.30
C LEU A 102 -10.95 6.01 -13.56
N ARG A 103 -10.69 6.36 -14.82
CA ARG A 103 -10.17 7.69 -15.21
C ARG A 103 -11.09 8.84 -14.83
N LYS A 104 -12.41 8.64 -14.75
CA LYS A 104 -13.35 9.68 -14.31
C LYS A 104 -13.34 9.86 -12.79
N ASN A 105 -13.21 8.77 -12.04
CA ASN A 105 -13.36 8.78 -10.58
C ASN A 105 -12.04 8.94 -9.81
N THR A 106 -10.88 8.69 -10.43
CA THR A 106 -9.58 8.66 -9.74
C THR A 106 -8.58 9.69 -10.26
N ARG A 107 -9.04 10.79 -10.85
CA ARG A 107 -8.12 11.79 -11.46
C ARG A 107 -7.45 12.69 -10.43
N GLU A 108 -8.20 13.06 -9.39
CA GLU A 108 -7.77 14.05 -8.40
C GLU A 108 -8.16 13.59 -7.00
N ILE A 109 -7.32 13.91 -6.03
CA ILE A 109 -7.61 13.72 -4.60
C ILE A 109 -7.12 14.93 -3.82
N GLU A 110 -7.80 15.25 -2.73
CA GLU A 110 -7.42 16.30 -1.80
C GLU A 110 -6.82 15.68 -0.54
N LEU A 111 -5.56 16.01 -0.25
CA LEU A 111 -4.80 15.55 0.92
C LEU A 111 -4.25 16.76 1.67
N PHE A 112 -4.05 16.68 2.98
CA PHE A 112 -3.38 17.70 3.81
C PHE A 112 -3.88 19.16 3.61
N ASP A 113 -4.74 19.66 4.48
CA ASP A 113 -5.14 21.08 4.49
C ASP A 113 -5.61 21.62 3.10
N GLY A 114 -6.20 20.76 2.29
CA GLY A 114 -6.78 21.13 1.00
C GLY A 114 -5.85 21.10 -0.21
N LYS A 115 -4.65 20.52 -0.11
CA LYS A 115 -3.77 20.36 -1.28
C LYS A 115 -4.36 19.33 -2.25
N LYS A 116 -4.39 19.70 -3.53
CA LYS A 116 -4.88 18.84 -4.60
C LYS A 116 -3.75 18.07 -5.24
N PHE A 117 -3.99 16.79 -5.50
CA PHE A 117 -3.06 15.89 -6.14
C PHE A 117 -3.69 15.24 -7.36
N THR A 118 -2.96 15.24 -8.47
CA THR A 118 -3.29 14.42 -9.63
C THR A 118 -2.77 13.01 -9.41
N ILE A 119 -3.62 12.02 -9.62
CA ILE A 119 -3.25 10.61 -9.46
C ILE A 119 -2.81 10.05 -10.82
N SER A 120 -1.64 9.41 -10.84
CA SER A 120 -1.14 8.64 -11.98
C SER A 120 -0.97 7.15 -11.58
N GLY A 121 -1.74 6.27 -12.23
CA GLY A 121 -1.94 4.87 -11.79
C GLY A 121 -3.17 4.73 -10.88
N PRO A 122 -3.54 3.51 -10.41
CA PRO A 122 -2.93 2.20 -10.62
C PRO A 122 -3.26 1.67 -12.02
N ARG A 123 -2.27 1.28 -12.82
CA ARG A 123 -2.54 0.77 -14.18
C ARG A 123 -3.06 -0.66 -14.09
N GLY A 124 -4.37 -0.84 -14.21
CA GLY A 124 -5.05 -2.14 -14.33
C GLY A 124 -4.36 -3.01 -15.39
N GLY A 125 -3.73 -4.11 -14.97
CA GLY A 125 -3.07 -5.04 -15.89
C GLY A 125 -1.76 -5.67 -15.39
N GLN A 126 -1.17 -5.17 -14.31
CA GLN A 126 -0.09 -5.88 -13.61
C GLN A 126 -0.58 -6.22 -12.21
N TYR A 127 -0.67 -7.51 -11.92
CA TYR A 127 -0.87 -8.02 -10.57
C TYR A 127 0.50 -8.33 -9.97
N PRO A 128 0.78 -7.88 -8.74
CA PRO A 128 -0.09 -7.02 -7.94
C PRO A 128 -0.12 -5.59 -8.51
N LEU A 129 -1.21 -4.85 -8.28
CA LEU A 129 -1.30 -3.42 -8.63
C LEU A 129 -0.41 -2.64 -7.66
N GLU A 130 0.83 -2.37 -8.09
CA GLU A 130 1.91 -2.11 -7.13
C GLU A 130 1.90 -0.71 -6.51
N VAL A 131 1.73 0.36 -7.30
CA VAL A 131 1.92 1.73 -6.80
C VAL A 131 1.10 2.74 -7.63
N ALA A 132 0.41 3.66 -6.95
CA ALA A 132 -0.10 4.90 -7.54
C ALA A 132 0.83 6.06 -7.18
N THR A 133 1.03 6.99 -8.11
CA THR A 133 1.82 8.20 -7.87
C THR A 133 0.88 9.40 -7.77
N LEU A 134 1.05 10.22 -6.74
CA LEU A 134 0.29 11.45 -6.51
C LEU A 134 1.20 12.63 -6.80
N HIS A 135 0.75 13.55 -7.65
CA HIS A 135 1.50 14.74 -8.05
C HIS A 135 0.79 15.99 -7.55
N GLU A 136 1.45 16.80 -6.71
CA GLU A 136 0.87 18.05 -6.22
C GLU A 136 0.54 19.00 -7.37
N GLN A 137 -0.69 19.50 -7.40
CA GLN A 137 -1.14 20.47 -8.40
C GLN A 137 -0.70 21.90 -8.03
N GLY A 138 -0.50 22.74 -9.04
CA GLY A 138 -0.24 24.16 -8.85
C GLY A 138 1.20 24.52 -8.46
N LYS A 139 2.13 23.57 -8.52
CA LYS A 139 3.57 23.80 -8.36
C LYS A 139 4.36 23.34 -9.57
N ASN A 140 5.56 23.90 -9.74
CA ASN A 140 6.49 23.51 -10.80
C ASN A 140 7.19 22.18 -10.48
N GLU A 141 7.69 21.50 -11.52
CA GLU A 141 8.53 20.31 -11.35
C GLU A 141 9.74 20.61 -10.44
N GLY A 142 10.06 19.69 -9.54
CA GLY A 142 11.13 19.86 -8.55
C GLY A 142 10.71 20.59 -7.26
N GLU A 143 9.61 21.37 -7.29
CA GLU A 143 8.99 21.99 -6.10
C GLU A 143 7.71 21.27 -5.66
N ALA A 144 7.05 20.59 -6.59
CA ALA A 144 5.87 19.77 -6.33
C ALA A 144 6.21 18.58 -5.42
N GLU A 145 5.35 18.34 -4.44
CA GLU A 145 5.39 17.10 -3.66
C GLU A 145 4.88 15.94 -4.51
N VAL A 146 5.66 14.85 -4.52
CA VAL A 146 5.29 13.60 -5.19
C VAL A 146 5.21 12.52 -4.14
N TYR A 147 4.06 11.85 -4.09
CA TYR A 147 3.85 10.71 -3.22
C TYR A 147 3.68 9.43 -4.01
N PHE A 148 4.12 8.33 -3.43
CA PHE A 148 3.89 6.99 -3.94
C PHE A 148 3.06 6.23 -2.93
N VAL A 149 1.96 5.65 -3.38
CA VAL A 149 1.02 4.92 -2.53
C VAL A 149 0.99 3.47 -3.00
N ALA A 150 1.17 2.53 -2.08
CA ALA A 150 1.20 1.10 -2.38
C ALA A 150 0.31 0.34 -1.38
N PRO A 151 -0.72 -0.39 -1.84
CA PRO A 151 -1.52 -1.24 -0.96
C PRO A 151 -0.84 -2.60 -0.74
N THR A 152 -1.06 -3.18 0.44
CA THR A 152 -0.81 -4.59 0.73
C THR A 152 -2.14 -5.27 1.10
N ALA A 153 -2.11 -6.50 1.63
CA ALA A 153 -3.34 -7.19 2.01
C ALA A 153 -4.11 -6.44 3.10
N GLY A 154 -3.41 -5.96 4.13
CA GLY A 154 -3.94 -5.28 5.31
C GLY A 154 -3.37 -3.89 5.60
N LEU A 155 -2.45 -3.37 4.77
CA LEU A 155 -1.86 -2.03 4.96
C LEU A 155 -2.00 -1.14 3.72
N LEU A 156 -1.92 0.16 3.94
CA LEU A 156 -1.66 1.17 2.92
C LEU A 156 -0.34 1.87 3.24
N LEU A 157 0.59 1.85 2.30
CA LEU A 157 1.92 2.46 2.43
C LEU A 157 1.94 3.76 1.64
N ILE A 158 2.45 4.84 2.23
CA ILE A 158 2.61 6.14 1.57
C ILE A 158 4.06 6.62 1.73
N PHE A 159 4.71 6.96 0.63
CA PHE A 159 6.09 7.44 0.57
C PHE A 159 6.16 8.82 -0.06
N LYS A 160 6.86 9.74 0.58
CA LYS A 160 7.20 11.05 0.01
C LYS A 160 8.52 10.95 -0.75
N ALA A 161 8.54 11.37 -2.01
CA ALA A 161 9.77 11.47 -2.77
C ALA A 161 10.67 12.58 -2.21
N ALA A 162 11.97 12.30 -2.12
CA ALA A 162 12.99 13.31 -1.83
C ALA A 162 13.20 14.25 -3.01
N GLN A 163 13.79 15.41 -2.75
CA GLN A 163 14.16 16.37 -3.78
C GLN A 163 15.11 15.71 -4.80
N GLY A 164 14.79 15.83 -6.10
CA GLY A 164 15.52 15.17 -7.18
C GLY A 164 14.93 13.81 -7.60
N ALA A 165 14.13 13.17 -6.74
CA ALA A 165 13.31 12.00 -7.09
C ALA A 165 11.83 12.40 -7.37
N ASN A 166 11.45 13.64 -7.06
CA ASN A 166 10.13 14.23 -7.30
C ASN A 166 9.94 14.81 -8.72
N VAL A 167 10.42 14.09 -9.73
CA VAL A 167 10.37 14.51 -11.14
C VAL A 167 9.39 13.64 -11.93
N GLU A 168 8.77 14.15 -13.00
CA GLU A 168 7.81 13.36 -13.79
C GLU A 168 8.49 12.28 -14.64
N TYR A 169 9.65 12.60 -15.21
CA TYR A 169 10.42 11.69 -16.08
C TYR A 169 11.19 10.60 -15.32
N LYS A 170 11.65 9.58 -16.05
CA LYS A 170 12.37 8.43 -15.48
C LYS A 170 13.82 8.83 -15.16
N THR A 171 14.19 8.82 -13.89
CA THR A 171 15.58 8.99 -13.42
C THR A 171 16.07 7.74 -12.68
N ASN A 172 17.38 7.68 -12.39
CA ASN A 172 17.95 6.57 -11.61
C ASN A 172 17.45 6.62 -10.16
N GLU A 173 17.31 7.82 -9.61
CA GLU A 173 16.79 8.10 -8.27
C GLU A 173 15.34 7.65 -8.16
N LYS A 174 14.50 7.98 -9.16
CA LYS A 174 13.10 7.53 -9.21
C LYS A 174 12.99 6.02 -9.40
N GLN A 175 13.91 5.38 -10.15
CA GLN A 175 13.96 3.93 -10.26
C GLN A 175 14.37 3.26 -8.93
N GLY A 176 15.34 3.82 -8.22
CA GLY A 176 15.72 3.37 -6.88
C GLY A 176 14.57 3.46 -5.89
N LEU A 177 13.83 4.59 -5.92
CA LEU A 177 12.61 4.82 -5.15
C LEU A 177 11.56 3.75 -5.43
N TRP A 178 11.21 3.54 -6.70
CA TRP A 178 10.25 2.51 -7.11
C TRP A 178 10.66 1.11 -6.64
N THR A 179 11.94 0.79 -6.73
CA THR A 179 12.48 -0.52 -6.34
C THR A 179 12.40 -0.71 -4.82
N ALA A 180 12.76 0.32 -4.04
CA ALA A 180 12.67 0.28 -2.58
C ALA A 180 11.22 0.12 -2.10
N ILE A 181 10.27 0.86 -2.70
CA ILE A 181 8.84 0.76 -2.38
C ILE A 181 8.33 -0.66 -2.64
N ARG A 182 8.63 -1.23 -3.82
CA ARG A 182 8.22 -2.60 -4.17
C ARG A 182 8.83 -3.63 -3.22
N SER A 183 10.13 -3.53 -2.92
CA SER A 183 10.81 -4.45 -2.00
C SER A 183 10.18 -4.41 -0.61
N PHE A 184 9.88 -3.22 -0.11
CA PHE A 184 9.26 -3.05 1.21
C PHE A 184 7.81 -3.56 1.24
N ALA A 185 7.00 -3.22 0.23
CA ALA A 185 5.63 -3.73 0.11
C ALA A 185 5.61 -5.27 0.01
N PHE A 186 6.55 -5.84 -0.73
CA PHE A 186 6.71 -7.29 -0.86
C PHE A 186 7.12 -7.94 0.46
N ALA A 187 8.10 -7.39 1.17
CA ALA A 187 8.54 -7.90 2.47
C ALA A 187 7.43 -7.86 3.54
N LEU A 188 6.52 -6.89 3.48
CA LEU A 188 5.33 -6.85 4.33
C LEU A 188 4.30 -7.90 3.89
N SER A 189 4.09 -8.05 2.59
CA SER A 189 3.20 -9.08 2.03
C SER A 189 3.65 -10.50 2.39
N GLU A 190 4.96 -10.78 2.38
CA GLU A 190 5.52 -12.07 2.82
C GLU A 190 5.27 -12.36 4.31
N LYS A 191 5.07 -11.31 5.13
CA LYS A 191 4.67 -11.44 6.54
C LYS A 191 3.15 -11.57 6.70
N GLY A 192 2.41 -11.68 5.59
CA GLY A 192 0.95 -11.79 5.56
C GLY A 192 0.25 -10.46 5.80
N LEU A 193 0.91 -9.32 5.59
CA LEU A 193 0.35 -7.98 5.77
C LEU A 193 -0.07 -7.30 4.47
#